data_AF-A0A6G2HBZ8-F1
#
_entry.id   AF-A0A6G2HBZ8-F1
#
_cell.length_a   1.000
_cell.length_b   1.000
_cell.length_c   1.000
_cell.angle_alpha   90.00
_cell.angle_beta   90.00
_cell.angle_gamma   90.00
#
_symmetry.space_group_name_H-M   'P 1'
#
loop_
_entity.id
_entity.type
_entity.pdbx_description
1 polymer ?
#
loop_
_entity_poly.entity_id
_entity_poly.type
_entity_poly.pdbx_seq_one_letter_code
_entity_poly.pdbx_strand_id
1 'polypeptide(L)'
;MPVGSRLSVRLADFGSRSLVTHALMGIGFVGAVVSGLFVEGDIGVISMVAFINFTAGLWISQSIHSLGNAATDDEYNGVLMEVLNRVS
;
A
#
# COMPACT_ATOMS: atom_id res chain seq x y z
N MET A 1 26.51 15.30 9.55
CA MET A 1 25.08 15.59 9.34
C MET A 1 24.30 14.98 10.49
N PRO A 2 23.46 15.73 11.22
CA PRO A 2 22.77 15.24 12.42
C PRO A 2 21.73 14.15 12.08
N VAL A 3 21.56 13.17 12.97
CA VAL A 3 20.66 12.02 12.79
C VAL A 3 19.21 12.46 12.53
N GLY A 4 18.75 13.51 13.21
CA GLY A 4 17.40 14.07 13.05
C GLY A 4 17.07 14.55 11.63
N SER A 5 18.06 15.08 10.88
CA SER A 5 17.82 15.50 9.50
C SER A 5 17.72 14.34 8.51
N ARG A 6 18.24 13.15 8.87
CA ARG A 6 18.10 11.95 8.03
C ARG A 6 16.73 11.29 8.20
N LEU A 7 16.22 11.28 9.44
CA LEU A 7 14.91 10.72 9.77
C LEU A 7 13.79 11.53 9.11
N SER A 8 13.85 12.86 9.18
CA SER A 8 12.86 13.75 8.57
C SER A 8 12.79 13.58 7.04
N VAL A 9 13.94 13.38 6.39
CA VAL A 9 14.01 13.14 4.94
C VAL A 9 13.41 11.79 4.57
N ARG A 10 13.66 10.73 5.35
CA ARG A 10 13.05 9.41 5.13
C ARG A 10 11.53 9.42 5.31
N LEU A 11 11.04 10.06 6.37
CA LEU A 11 9.60 10.20 6.62
C LEU A 11 8.90 11.01 5.51
N ALA A 12 9.55 12.07 5.02
CA ALA A 12 9.03 12.86 3.91
C ALA A 12 8.98 12.07 2.59
N ASP A 13 9.99 11.25 2.30
CA ASP A 13 10.01 10.38 1.10
C ASP A 13 8.95 9.26 1.20
N PHE A 14 8.82 8.60 2.36
CA PHE A 14 7.77 7.61 2.61
C PHE A 14 6.36 8.22 2.53
N GLY A 15 6.15 9.38 3.16
CA GLY A 15 4.87 10.09 3.14
C GLY A 15 4.45 10.47 1.71
N SER A 16 5.39 10.96 0.91
CA SER A 16 5.14 11.33 -0.49
C SER A 16 4.76 10.11 -1.34
N ARG A 17 5.48 8.99 -1.20
CA ARG A 17 5.17 7.74 -1.92
C ARG A 17 3.83 7.16 -1.48
N SER A 18 3.57 7.14 -0.17
CA SER A 18 2.30 6.66 0.40
C SER A 18 1.11 7.46 -0.13
N LEU A 19 1.22 8.79 -0.19
CA LEU A 19 0.16 9.66 -0.71
C LEU A 19 -0.14 9.36 -2.19
N VAL A 20 0.90 9.18 -3.01
CA VAL A 20 0.74 8.83 -4.43
C VAL A 20 0.04 7.49 -4.58
N THR A 21 0.43 6.47 -3.81
CA THR A 21 -0.24 5.15 -3.87
C THR A 21 -1.71 5.25 -3.46
N HIS A 22 -2.04 6.00 -2.41
CA HIS A 22 -3.43 6.22 -2.00
C HIS A 22 -4.25 6.96 -3.05
N ALA A 23 -3.65 7.96 -3.71
CA ALA A 23 -4.32 8.65 -4.82
C ALA A 23 -4.63 7.69 -5.97
N LEU A 24 -3.68 6.82 -6.33
CA LEU A 24 -3.90 5.79 -7.36
C LEU A 24 -4.98 4.78 -6.97
N MET A 25 -5.06 4.38 -5.70
CA MET A 25 -6.14 3.53 -5.19
C MET A 25 -7.51 4.23 -5.34
N GLY A 26 -7.58 5.52 -4.99
CA GLY A 26 -8.81 6.30 -5.14
C GLY A 26 -9.25 6.42 -6.60
N ILE A 27 -8.31 6.73 -7.50
CA ILE A 27 -8.57 6.80 -8.94
C ILE A 27 -9.01 5.44 -9.48
N GLY A 28 -8.35 4.36 -9.09
CA GLY A 28 -8.73 2.99 -9.46
C GLY A 28 -10.14 2.65 -9.02
N PHE A 29 -10.51 2.96 -7.78
CA PHE A 29 -11.85 2.72 -7.27
C PHE A 29 -12.91 3.55 -7.98
N VAL A 30 -12.65 4.84 -8.26
CA VAL A 30 -13.53 5.68 -9.07
C VAL A 30 -13.69 5.09 -10.48
N GLY A 31 -12.59 4.61 -11.09
CA GLY A 31 -12.62 3.89 -12.35
C GLY A 31 -13.54 2.67 -12.32
N ALA A 32 -13.49 1.87 -11.25
CA ALA A 32 -14.38 0.73 -11.07
C ALA A 32 -15.86 1.14 -11.03
N VAL A 33 -16.18 2.18 -10.25
CA VAL A 33 -17.55 2.71 -10.15
C VAL A 33 -18.03 3.23 -11.50
N VAL A 34 -17.20 4.00 -12.20
CA VAL A 34 -17.55 4.56 -13.51
C VAL A 34 -17.78 3.44 -14.53
N SER A 35 -16.90 2.43 -14.58
CA SER A 35 -17.06 1.28 -15.47
C SER A 35 -18.30 0.46 -15.16
N GLY A 36 -18.57 0.19 -13.88
CA GLY A 36 -19.73 -0.63 -13.48
C GLY A 36 -21.09 0.04 -13.68
N LEU A 37 -21.13 1.39 -13.66
CA LEU A 37 -22.39 2.14 -13.74
C LEU A 37 -22.68 2.75 -15.11
N PHE A 38 -21.65 3.10 -15.89
CA PHE A 38 -21.81 3.89 -17.12
C PHE A 38 -21.26 3.22 -18.39
N VAL A 39 -20.60 2.07 -18.27
CA VAL A 39 -20.10 1.31 -19.44
C VAL A 39 -20.94 0.05 -19.62
N GLU A 40 -21.55 -0.08 -20.80
CA GLU A 40 -22.46 -1.17 -21.09
C GLU A 40 -21.75 -2.46 -21.51
N GLY A 41 -22.43 -3.59 -21.30
CA GLY A 41 -21.99 -4.92 -21.72
C GLY A 41 -20.79 -5.45 -20.93
N ASP A 42 -20.20 -6.51 -21.46
CA ASP A 42 -19.11 -7.24 -20.80
C ASP A 42 -17.87 -6.36 -20.58
N ILE A 43 -17.66 -5.36 -21.43
CA ILE A 43 -16.54 -4.42 -21.30
C ILE A 43 -16.63 -3.66 -19.98
N GLY A 44 -17.83 -3.21 -19.56
CA GLY A 44 -18.02 -2.52 -18.29
C GLY A 44 -17.71 -3.41 -17.09
N VAL A 45 -18.19 -4.66 -17.12
CA VAL A 45 -17.96 -5.64 -16.07
C VAL A 45 -16.48 -6.01 -15.96
N ILE A 46 -15.83 -6.33 -17.08
CA ILE A 46 -14.40 -6.68 -17.10
C ILE A 46 -13.56 -5.50 -16.60
N SER A 47 -13.87 -4.28 -17.05
CA SER A 47 -13.15 -3.07 -16.61
C SER A 47 -13.34 -2.80 -15.12
N MET A 48 -14.57 -2.94 -14.61
CA MET A 48 -14.86 -2.82 -13.18
C MET A 48 -14.05 -3.83 -12.37
N VAL A 49 -14.06 -5.11 -12.76
CA VAL A 49 -13.31 -6.17 -12.09
C VAL A 49 -11.81 -5.88 -12.14
N ALA A 50 -11.29 -5.42 -13.28
CA ALA A 50 -9.88 -5.04 -13.42
C ALA A 50 -9.50 -3.90 -12.47
N PHE A 51 -10.29 -2.83 -12.40
CA PHE A 51 -10.05 -1.70 -11.50
C PHE A 51 -10.15 -2.07 -10.02
N ILE A 52 -11.09 -2.94 -9.64
CA ILE A 52 -11.19 -3.47 -8.27
C ILE A 52 -9.94 -4.27 -7.91
N ASN A 53 -9.51 -5.21 -8.78
CA ASN A 53 -8.33 -6.03 -8.53
C ASN A 53 -7.04 -5.19 -8.47
N PHE A 54 -6.92 -4.20 -9.35
CA PHE A 54 -5.82 -3.24 -9.32
C PHE A 54 -5.77 -2.49 -7.99
N THR A 55 -6.92 -1.96 -7.55
CA THR A 55 -7.03 -1.23 -6.27
C THR A 55 -6.70 -2.13 -5.08
N ALA A 56 -7.22 -3.36 -5.06
CA ALA A 56 -6.92 -4.34 -4.01
C ALA A 56 -5.43 -4.73 -3.99
N GLY A 57 -4.82 -4.92 -5.16
CA GLY A 57 -3.38 -5.17 -5.29
C GLY A 57 -2.54 -4.04 -4.70
N LEU A 58 -2.89 -2.79 -5.01
CA LEU A 58 -2.22 -1.62 -4.42
C LEU A 58 -2.37 -1.57 -2.89
N TRP A 59 -3.55 -1.88 -2.36
CA TRP A 59 -3.79 -1.95 -0.91
C TRP A 59 -2.87 -2.97 -0.23
N ILE A 60 -2.71 -4.16 -0.84
CA ILE A 60 -1.82 -5.20 -0.33
C ILE A 60 -0.37 -4.73 -0.38
N SER A 61 0.09 -4.20 -1.53
CA SER A 61 1.46 -3.71 -1.68
C SER A 61 1.79 -2.59 -0.69
N GLN A 62 0.86 -1.64 -0.48
CA GLN A 62 1.05 -0.55 0.47
C GLN A 62 1.10 -1.04 1.91
N SER A 63 0.29 -2.05 2.27
CA SER A 63 0.33 -2.67 3.60
C SER A 63 1.68 -3.31 3.88
N ILE A 64 2.23 -4.06 2.92
CA ILE A 64 3.56 -4.67 3.04
C ILE A 64 4.64 -3.59 3.13
N HIS A 65 4.56 -2.55 2.30
CA HIS A 65 5.55 -1.47 2.30
C HIS A 65 5.53 -0.66 3.59
N SER A 66 4.34 -0.39 4.13
CA SER A 66 4.16 0.28 5.42
C SER A 66 4.69 -0.56 6.58
N LEU A 67 4.46 -1.89 6.56
CA LEU A 67 4.98 -2.81 7.57
C LEU A 67 6.51 -2.89 7.53
N GLY A 68 7.09 -2.95 6.32
CA GLY A 68 8.53 -2.90 6.13
C GLY A 68 9.15 -1.61 6.66
N ASN A 69 8.56 -0.44 6.35
CA ASN A 69 9.02 0.84 6.88
C ASN A 69 8.98 0.85 8.42
N ALA A 70 7.88 0.42 9.03
CA ALA A 70 7.75 0.33 10.49
C ALA A 70 8.80 -0.62 11.12
N ALA A 71 9.14 -1.73 10.45
CA ALA A 71 10.16 -2.66 10.92
C ALA A 71 11.61 -2.12 10.80
N THR A 72 11.85 -1.10 9.97
CA THR A 72 13.19 -0.53 9.78
C THR A 72 13.47 0.72 10.64
N ASP A 73 12.44 1.32 11.23
CA ASP A 73 12.49 2.62 11.95
C ASP A 73 12.56 2.46 13.50
N ASP A 74 13.09 1.34 13.99
CA ASP A 74 13.10 0.88 15.40
C ASP A 74 11.77 0.24 15.86
N GLU A 75 11.88 -0.98 16.45
CA GLU A 75 10.86 -1.61 17.31
C GLU A 75 9.82 -2.59 16.70
N TYR A 76 10.13 -3.39 15.66
CA TYR A 76 9.35 -4.61 15.37
C TYR A 76 10.11 -5.90 15.71
N ASN A 77 10.13 -6.26 17.01
CA ASN A 77 10.41 -7.63 17.49
C ASN A 77 9.19 -8.52 17.24
N GLY A 78 8.80 -8.66 15.96
CA GLY A 78 7.58 -9.35 15.55
C GLY A 78 7.55 -10.85 15.82
N VAL A 79 6.51 -11.48 15.29
CA VAL A 79 6.26 -12.94 15.32
C VAL A 79 7.49 -13.77 14.93
N LEU A 80 8.39 -13.25 14.09
CA LEU A 80 9.61 -13.94 13.68
C LEU A 80 10.58 -14.19 14.86
N MET A 81 10.73 -13.23 15.79
CA MET A 81 11.54 -13.42 17.00
C MET A 81 10.86 -14.33 18.03
N GLU A 82 9.53 -14.30 18.10
CA GLU A 82 8.76 -15.24 18.94
C GLU A 82 8.87 -16.69 18.43
N VAL A 83 8.88 -16.89 17.11
CA VAL A 83 9.10 -18.21 16.51
C VAL A 83 10.55 -18.67 16.70
N LEU A 84 11.53 -17.78 16.54
CA LEU A 84 12.94 -18.07 16.82
C LEU A 84 13.18 -18.46 18.28
N ASN A 85 12.59 -17.75 19.24
CA ASN A 85 12.68 -18.06 20.67
C ASN A 85 12.00 -19.39 21.07
N ARG A 86 11.04 -19.88 20.29
CA ARG A 86 10.35 -21.15 20.58
C ARG A 86 11.08 -22.38 20.03
N VAL A 87 12.00 -22.18 19.09
CA VAL A 87 12.73 -23.26 18.41
C VAL A 87 14.19 -23.35 18.88
N SER A 88 14.73 -22.30 19.52
CA SER A 88 15.99 -22.31 20.28
C SER A 88 15.80 -22.78 21.71
#